data_AF-A0A316PAP0-F1
#
_entry.id   AF-A0A316PAP0-F1
#
_cell.length_a   1.000
_cell.length_b   1.000
_cell.length_c   1.000
_cell.angle_alpha   90.00
_cell.angle_beta   90.00
_cell.angle_gamma   90.00
#
_symmetry.space_group_name_H-M   'P 1'
#
loop_
_entity.id
_entity.type
_entity.pdbx_description
1 polymer ?
#
loop_
_entity_poly.entity_id
_entity_poly.type
_entity_poly.pdbx_seq_one_letter_code
_entity_poly.pdbx_strand_id
1 'polypeptide(L)'
;LDYDKTWIALNGQVVHYELMSNDVDGDSYVITGRVPALLNGERVDLILVFTDEDPYGTVAGARIVYGDETDTVMKGLIDIKPGDTLDFLCDYYSYDGEYLDSYMLGNQMTVEGKLTITNVSIAQEKALSTFRLTDIYGAEYWTEALEN
;
A
#
# COMPACT_ATOMS: atom_id res chain seq x y z
N LEU A 1 9.09 1.02 18.21
CA LEU A 1 7.90 0.93 17.34
C LEU A 1 6.86 0.14 18.12
N ASP A 2 5.68 0.72 18.30
CA ASP A 2 4.51 0.02 18.83
C ASP A 2 3.57 -0.17 17.63
N TYR A 3 2.99 -1.37 17.48
CA TYR A 3 2.08 -1.69 16.39
C TYR A 3 0.68 -1.88 16.98
N ASP A 4 -0.22 -0.95 16.66
CA ASP A 4 -1.56 -0.86 17.26
C ASP A 4 -2.56 -1.90 16.74
N LYS A 5 -2.08 -2.92 16.01
CA LYS A 5 -2.87 -3.99 15.39
C LYS A 5 -3.86 -3.50 14.34
N THR A 6 -3.68 -2.28 13.84
CA THR A 6 -4.48 -1.75 12.74
C THR A 6 -3.72 -1.81 11.42
N TRP A 7 -4.48 -1.86 10.33
CA TRP A 7 -3.95 -1.88 8.99
C TRP A 7 -4.78 -0.98 8.09
N ILE A 8 -4.15 -0.49 7.02
CA ILE A 8 -4.82 0.38 6.06
C ILE A 8 -5.91 -0.39 5.32
N ALA A 9 -7.07 0.25 5.22
CA ALA A 9 -8.20 -0.18 4.43
C ALA A 9 -8.65 0.95 3.51
N LEU A 10 -9.09 0.57 2.31
CA LEU A 10 -9.76 1.47 1.37
C LEU A 10 -11.25 1.12 1.34
N ASN A 11 -12.09 2.11 1.64
CA ASN A 11 -13.55 1.94 1.82
C ASN A 11 -13.91 0.74 2.74
N GLY A 12 -13.11 0.54 3.80
CA GLY A 12 -13.32 -0.52 4.79
C GLY A 12 -12.79 -1.91 4.40
N GLN A 13 -12.25 -2.10 3.20
CA GLN A 13 -11.57 -3.33 2.80
C GLN A 13 -10.06 -3.22 3.05
N VAL A 14 -9.49 -4.16 3.81
CA VAL A 14 -8.04 -4.24 4.08
C VAL A 14 -7.26 -4.36 2.77
N VAL A 15 -6.17 -3.61 2.65
CA VAL A 15 -5.32 -3.59 1.44
C VAL A 15 -3.85 -3.82 1.78
N HIS A 16 -3.05 -4.31 0.83
CA HIS A 16 -1.60 -4.39 0.98
C HIS A 16 -0.98 -3.01 0.81
N TYR A 17 -0.71 -2.32 1.93
CA TYR A 17 -0.08 -1.01 1.94
C TYR A 17 1.43 -1.13 2.11
N GLU A 18 2.19 -0.49 1.22
CA GLU A 18 3.64 -0.39 1.29
C GLU A 18 4.04 1.08 1.42
N LEU A 19 4.84 1.40 2.43
CA LEU A 19 5.44 2.72 2.58
C LEU A 19 6.52 2.93 1.50
N MET A 20 6.46 4.05 0.78
CA MET A 20 7.47 4.41 -0.22
C MET A 20 8.40 5.53 0.27
N SER A 21 7.86 6.60 0.85
CA SER A 21 8.66 7.70 1.40
C SER A 21 8.00 8.31 2.63
N ASN A 22 8.84 8.89 3.48
CA ASN A 22 8.44 9.72 4.60
C ASN A 22 9.37 10.93 4.63
N ASP A 23 8.87 12.05 4.10
CA ASP A 23 9.61 13.29 3.93
C ASP A 23 9.15 14.28 5.01
N VAL A 24 10.08 14.77 5.84
CA VAL A 24 9.77 15.65 6.98
C VAL A 24 10.61 16.92 6.90
N ASP A 25 9.95 18.07 6.99
CA ASP A 25 10.58 19.40 7.05
C ASP A 25 9.95 20.24 8.16
N GLY A 26 10.67 20.37 9.29
CA GLY A 26 10.16 21.04 10.48
C GLY A 26 8.93 20.34 11.04
N ASP A 27 7.80 21.07 11.06
CA ASP A 27 6.50 20.56 11.52
C ASP A 27 5.65 19.96 10.38
N SER A 28 6.08 20.11 9.12
CA SER A 28 5.37 19.58 7.95
C SER A 28 5.92 18.23 7.53
N TYR A 29 5.03 17.36 7.05
CA TYR A 29 5.42 16.04 6.56
C TYR A 29 4.60 15.61 5.35
N VAL A 30 5.19 14.75 4.53
CA VAL A 30 4.52 14.05 3.44
C VAL A 30 4.92 12.58 3.51
N ILE A 31 3.94 11.72 3.74
CA ILE A 31 4.11 10.27 3.71
C ILE A 31 3.46 9.76 2.43
N THR A 32 4.24 9.09 1.59
CA THR A 32 3.73 8.48 0.36
C THR A 32 3.80 6.97 0.50
N GLY A 33 2.69 6.29 0.24
CA GLY A 33 2.63 4.84 0.15
C GLY A 33 1.92 4.37 -1.11
N ARG A 34 2.01 3.07 -1.36
CA ARG A 34 1.34 2.43 -2.50
C ARG A 34 0.50 1.24 -2.08
N VAL A 35 -0.51 0.95 -2.88
CA VAL A 35 -1.36 -0.24 -2.78
C VAL A 35 -1.42 -0.90 -4.16
N PRO A 36 -0.84 -2.10 -4.34
CA PRO A 36 -0.96 -2.85 -5.58
C PRO A 36 -2.42 -3.23 -5.87
N ALA A 37 -2.88 -3.00 -7.11
CA ALA A 37 -4.24 -3.31 -7.53
C ALA A 37 -4.34 -3.58 -9.04
N LEU A 38 -5.49 -4.10 -9.48
CA LEU A 38 -5.95 -3.99 -10.85
C LEU A 38 -7.01 -2.87 -10.90
N LEU A 39 -6.81 -1.88 -11.76
CA LEU A 39 -7.80 -0.87 -12.11
C LEU A 39 -8.39 -1.24 -13.47
N ASN A 40 -9.66 -1.64 -13.49
CA ASN A 40 -10.32 -2.11 -14.71
C ASN A 40 -9.56 -3.27 -15.41
N GLY A 41 -8.92 -4.14 -14.62
CA GLY A 41 -8.12 -5.26 -15.10
C GLY A 41 -6.67 -4.92 -15.46
N GLU A 42 -6.27 -3.64 -15.42
CA GLU A 42 -4.89 -3.21 -15.67
C GLU A 42 -4.11 -3.06 -14.36
N ARG A 43 -2.88 -3.58 -14.30
CA ARG A 43 -2.08 -3.54 -13.07
C ARG A 43 -1.56 -2.13 -12.77
N VAL A 44 -1.87 -1.67 -11.58
CA VAL A 44 -1.52 -0.33 -11.08
C VAL A 44 -1.07 -0.36 -9.63
N ASP A 45 -0.34 0.67 -9.24
CA ASP A 45 -0.10 1.06 -7.85
C ASP A 45 -1.04 2.23 -7.53
N LEU A 46 -1.98 2.07 -6.60
CA LEU A 46 -2.72 3.19 -6.05
C LEU A 46 -1.81 3.97 -5.10
N ILE A 47 -1.70 5.28 -5.29
CA ILE A 47 -0.81 6.14 -4.52
C ILE A 47 -1.61 6.81 -3.40
N LEU A 48 -1.20 6.57 -2.17
CA LEU A 48 -1.76 7.18 -0.98
C LEU A 48 -0.80 8.24 -0.47
N VAL A 49 -1.32 9.40 -0.11
CA VAL A 49 -0.54 10.52 0.41
C VAL A 49 -1.17 10.99 1.71
N PHE A 50 -0.34 11.14 2.75
CA PHE A 50 -0.71 11.72 4.04
C PHE A 50 0.15 12.95 4.29
N THR A 51 -0.46 14.03 4.77
CA THR A 51 0.24 15.27 5.08
C THR A 51 -0.14 15.79 6.46
N ASP A 52 0.61 16.75 6.98
CA ASP A 52 0.24 17.48 8.21
C ASP A 52 -1.12 18.20 8.08
N GLU A 53 -1.47 18.67 6.88
CA GLU A 53 -2.77 19.29 6.58
C GLU A 53 -3.92 18.28 6.41
N ASP A 54 -3.62 17.06 5.93
CA ASP A 54 -4.57 15.96 5.77
C ASP A 54 -4.02 14.64 6.36
N PRO A 55 -4.06 14.49 7.70
CA PRO A 55 -3.48 13.33 8.39
C PRO A 55 -4.20 12.01 8.13
N TYR A 56 -5.46 12.07 7.67
CA TYR A 56 -6.22 10.88 7.28
C TYR A 56 -5.88 10.42 5.86
N GLY A 57 -5.21 11.28 5.10
CA GLY A 57 -4.68 11.02 3.79
C GLY A 57 -5.72 10.95 2.69
N THR A 58 -5.21 10.90 1.48
CA THR A 58 -6.00 10.82 0.26
C THR A 58 -5.41 9.81 -0.70
N VAL A 59 -6.26 9.17 -1.50
CA VAL A 59 -5.81 8.41 -2.66
C VAL A 59 -5.56 9.42 -3.79
N ALA A 60 -4.30 9.71 -4.06
CA ALA A 60 -3.87 10.71 -5.04
C ALA A 60 -4.12 10.27 -6.49
N GLY A 61 -4.23 8.97 -6.74
CA GLY A 61 -4.53 8.38 -8.05
C GLY A 61 -3.83 7.03 -8.23
N ALA A 62 -3.83 6.52 -9.45
CA ALA A 62 -3.20 5.24 -9.80
C ALA A 62 -2.01 5.43 -10.75
N ARG A 63 -0.94 4.66 -10.55
CA ARG A 63 0.22 4.62 -11.43
C ARG A 63 0.28 3.28 -12.12
N ILE A 64 0.40 3.25 -13.46
CA ILE A 64 0.57 2.00 -14.20
C ILE A 64 1.89 1.34 -13.79
N VAL A 65 1.82 0.03 -13.51
CA VAL A 65 2.98 -0.81 -13.30
C VAL A 65 3.26 -1.53 -14.62
N TYR A 66 4.25 -1.03 -15.37
CA TYR A 66 4.76 -1.73 -16.53
C TYR A 66 5.65 -2.88 -16.04
N GLY A 67 5.54 -4.06 -16.67
CA GLY A 67 6.39 -5.21 -16.34
C GLY A 67 7.87 -4.97 -16.65
N ASP A 68 8.71 -5.94 -16.31
CA ASP A 68 10.19 -5.89 -16.38
C ASP A 68 10.78 -5.57 -17.78
N GLU A 69 9.96 -5.50 -18.82
CA GLU A 69 10.41 -5.21 -20.19
C GLU A 69 10.61 -3.71 -20.48
N THR A 70 10.12 -2.80 -19.63
CA THR A 70 10.24 -1.36 -19.88
C THR A 70 10.52 -0.54 -18.62
N ASP A 71 11.68 0.13 -18.55
CA ASP A 71 12.02 1.18 -17.55
C ASP A 71 11.15 2.46 -17.67
N THR A 72 10.06 2.39 -18.43
CA THR A 72 9.20 3.54 -18.70
C THR A 72 8.15 3.63 -17.63
N VAL A 73 8.36 4.50 -16.64
CA VAL A 73 7.30 4.88 -15.71
C VAL A 73 6.47 5.99 -16.34
N MET A 74 5.14 5.85 -16.36
CA MET A 74 4.23 6.90 -16.82
C MET A 74 4.45 8.17 -15.98
N LYS A 75 4.51 9.33 -16.64
CA LYS A 75 4.57 10.62 -15.95
C LYS A 75 3.16 11.07 -15.57
N GLY A 76 2.80 10.86 -14.31
CA GLY A 76 1.53 11.30 -13.74
C GLY A 76 0.70 10.16 -13.16
N LEU A 77 -0.37 10.53 -12.45
CA LEU A 77 -1.34 9.60 -11.88
C LEU A 77 -2.61 9.60 -12.72
N ILE A 78 -3.20 8.41 -12.85
CA ILE A 78 -4.52 8.19 -13.41
C ILE A 78 -5.55 8.53 -12.34
N ASP A 79 -6.48 9.41 -12.66
CA ASP A 79 -7.62 9.70 -11.80
C ASP A 79 -8.56 8.50 -11.73
N ILE A 80 -8.89 8.08 -10.51
CA ILE A 80 -9.88 7.03 -10.24
C ILE A 80 -11.27 7.65 -10.24
N LYS A 81 -12.20 7.09 -11.01
CA LYS A 81 -13.52 7.67 -11.28
C LYS A 81 -14.64 6.75 -10.82
N PRO A 82 -15.83 7.32 -10.50
CA PRO A 82 -17.01 6.51 -10.27
C PRO A 82 -17.30 5.60 -11.46
N GLY A 83 -17.53 4.32 -11.18
CA GLY A 83 -17.72 3.25 -12.17
C GLY A 83 -16.46 2.42 -12.47
N ASP A 84 -15.28 2.87 -12.06
CA ASP A 84 -14.06 2.04 -12.15
C ASP A 84 -14.14 0.83 -11.22
N THR A 85 -13.47 -0.25 -11.61
CA THR A 85 -13.34 -1.48 -10.81
C THR A 85 -11.93 -1.59 -10.24
N LEU A 86 -11.85 -1.95 -8.97
CA LEU A 86 -10.61 -2.14 -8.23
C LEU A 86 -10.54 -3.54 -7.64
N ASP A 87 -9.45 -4.23 -7.95
CA ASP A 87 -9.09 -5.50 -7.35
C ASP A 87 -7.74 -5.38 -6.65
N PHE A 88 -7.73 -5.41 -5.31
CA PHE A 88 -6.47 -5.25 -4.57
C PHE A 88 -5.62 -6.52 -4.67
N LEU A 89 -4.30 -6.33 -4.71
CA LEU A 89 -3.33 -7.40 -4.87
C LEU A 89 -2.40 -7.44 -3.65
N CYS A 90 -2.01 -8.65 -3.27
CA CYS A 90 -1.09 -8.89 -2.16
C CYS A 90 -0.09 -9.97 -2.58
N ASP A 91 1.19 -9.69 -2.38
CA ASP A 91 2.25 -10.66 -2.63
C ASP A 91 2.29 -11.68 -1.50
N TYR A 92 2.32 -12.95 -1.86
CA TYR A 92 2.37 -14.05 -0.91
C TYR A 92 3.77 -14.66 -0.90
N TYR A 93 4.31 -14.80 0.31
CA TYR A 93 5.61 -15.38 0.56
C TYR A 93 5.44 -16.67 1.36
N SER A 94 6.30 -17.66 1.10
CA SER A 94 6.36 -18.88 1.88
C SER A 94 6.81 -18.58 3.32
N TYR A 95 6.67 -19.56 4.22
CA TYR A 95 7.20 -19.44 5.59
C TYR A 95 8.72 -19.26 5.64
N ASP A 96 9.42 -19.68 4.59
CA ASP A 96 10.86 -19.50 4.43
C ASP A 96 11.23 -18.14 3.79
N GLY A 97 10.22 -17.29 3.51
CA GLY A 97 10.40 -15.94 2.96
C GLY A 97 10.57 -15.89 1.44
N GLU A 98 10.34 -17.00 0.73
CA GLU A 98 10.43 -17.03 -0.73
C GLU A 98 9.15 -16.48 -1.36
N TYR A 99 9.29 -15.58 -2.34
CA TYR A 99 8.14 -15.09 -3.13
C TYR A 99 7.48 -16.25 -3.87
N LEU A 100 6.16 -16.38 -3.73
CA LEU A 100 5.38 -17.42 -4.39
C LEU A 100 4.58 -16.86 -5.56
N ASP A 101 3.64 -15.95 -5.28
CA ASP A 101 2.79 -15.33 -6.30
C ASP A 101 2.05 -14.11 -5.71
N SER A 102 1.42 -13.31 -6.57
CA SER A 102 0.52 -12.21 -6.17
C SER A 102 -0.94 -12.66 -6.26
N TYR A 103 -1.68 -12.54 -5.16
CA TYR A 103 -3.08 -12.96 -5.06
C TYR A 103 -4.02 -11.77 -4.88
N MET A 104 -5.30 -11.95 -5.24
CA MET A 104 -6.34 -10.96 -4.97
C MET A 104 -6.65 -10.92 -3.46
N LEU A 105 -6.68 -9.71 -2.91
CA LEU A 105 -6.95 -9.44 -1.50
C LEU A 105 -8.37 -8.86 -1.33
N GLY A 106 -9.23 -9.63 -0.68
CA GLY A 106 -10.64 -9.27 -0.47
C GLY A 106 -11.50 -9.45 -1.73
N ASN A 107 -12.48 -8.57 -1.93
CA ASN A 107 -13.40 -8.62 -3.06
C ASN A 107 -13.14 -7.48 -4.06
N GLN A 108 -13.57 -7.67 -5.31
CA GLN A 108 -13.63 -6.58 -6.27
C GLN A 108 -14.54 -5.45 -5.77
N MET A 109 -14.08 -4.21 -5.90
CA MET A 109 -14.79 -3.01 -5.50
C MET A 109 -15.14 -2.18 -6.73
N THR A 110 -16.39 -1.70 -6.82
CA THR A 110 -16.75 -0.64 -7.77
C THR A 110 -16.64 0.70 -7.06
N VAL A 111 -15.94 1.65 -7.70
CA VAL A 111 -15.75 2.99 -7.17
C VAL A 111 -17.07 3.75 -7.30
N GLU A 112 -17.65 4.20 -6.19
CA GLU A 112 -18.87 5.03 -6.19
C GLU A 112 -18.55 6.54 -6.06
N GLY A 113 -17.39 6.86 -5.51
CA GLY A 113 -16.97 8.23 -5.20
C GLY A 113 -15.51 8.29 -4.78
N LYS A 114 -15.16 9.26 -3.94
CA LYS A 114 -13.81 9.33 -3.37
C LYS A 114 -13.54 8.10 -2.49
N LEU A 115 -12.38 7.50 -2.66
CA LEU A 115 -11.91 6.42 -1.80
C LEU A 115 -11.58 6.99 -0.41
N THR A 116 -12.04 6.30 0.63
CA THR A 116 -11.78 6.66 2.03
C THR A 116 -10.70 5.75 2.58
N ILE A 117 -9.66 6.33 3.18
CA ILE A 117 -8.61 5.60 3.88
C ILE A 117 -9.03 5.46 5.34
N THR A 118 -9.00 4.24 5.87
CA THR A 118 -9.24 3.96 7.29
C THR A 118 -8.20 3.00 7.85
N ASN A 119 -7.98 3.06 9.16
CA ASN A 119 -7.26 2.02 9.88
C ASN A 119 -8.28 1.05 10.47
N VAL A 120 -8.18 -0.23 10.12
CA VAL A 120 -9.05 -1.29 10.64
C VAL A 120 -8.22 -2.30 11.42
N SER A 121 -8.77 -2.82 12.52
CA SER A 121 -8.07 -3.83 13.32
C SER A 121 -8.00 -5.16 12.55
N ILE A 122 -6.79 -5.73 12.41
CA ILE A 122 -6.56 -6.97 11.66
C ILE A 122 -6.26 -8.19 12.54
N ALA A 123 -6.03 -7.99 13.85
CA ALA A 123 -5.74 -9.08 14.76
C ALA A 123 -6.70 -9.06 15.96
N GLN A 124 -7.42 -10.16 16.16
CA GLN A 124 -8.27 -10.35 17.34
C GLN A 124 -7.48 -10.78 18.57
N GLU A 125 -6.29 -11.41 18.41
CA GLU A 125 -5.47 -11.86 19.55
C GLU A 125 -3.97 -11.56 19.41
N LYS A 126 -3.30 -12.00 18.33
CA LYS A 126 -1.84 -11.87 18.15
C LYS A 126 -1.47 -11.35 16.75
N ALA A 127 -0.58 -10.36 16.69
CA ALA A 127 0.03 -9.89 15.45
C ALA A 127 1.55 -10.01 15.53
N LEU A 128 2.18 -10.44 14.42
CA LEU A 128 3.62 -10.39 14.23
C LEU A 128 3.97 -9.28 13.24
N SER A 129 4.91 -8.43 13.59
CA SER A 129 5.39 -7.35 12.73
C SER A 129 6.91 -7.43 12.57
N THR A 130 7.38 -7.37 11.33
CA THR A 130 8.81 -7.23 11.00
C THR A 130 8.98 -6.04 10.06
N PHE A 131 10.15 -5.42 10.07
CA PHE A 131 10.48 -4.27 9.23
C PHE A 131 11.65 -4.63 8.32
N ARG A 132 11.52 -4.35 7.02
CA ARG A 132 12.64 -4.39 6.07
C ARG A 132 13.29 -3.03 5.99
N LEU A 133 14.57 -2.96 6.31
CA LEU A 133 15.41 -1.79 6.15
C LEU A 133 16.27 -1.98 4.91
N THR A 134 16.22 -1.03 3.99
CA THR A 134 17.10 -0.99 2.81
C THR A 134 18.10 0.15 2.98
N ASP A 135 19.39 -0.14 2.92
CA ASP A 135 20.43 0.89 3.04
C ASP A 135 20.68 1.64 1.71
N ILE A 136 21.53 2.68 1.75
CA ILE A 136 21.86 3.50 0.57
C ILE A 136 22.62 2.75 -0.53
N TYR A 137 23.09 1.53 -0.24
CA TYR A 137 23.76 0.65 -1.21
C TYR A 137 22.82 -0.47 -1.70
N GLY A 138 21.55 -0.47 -1.26
CA GLY A 138 20.54 -1.45 -1.66
C GLY A 138 20.59 -2.76 -0.87
N ALA A 139 21.35 -2.85 0.22
CA ALA A 139 21.33 -4.05 1.05
C ALA A 139 20.06 -4.09 1.92
N GLU A 140 19.39 -5.24 1.94
CA GLU A 140 18.14 -5.45 2.67
C GLU A 140 18.36 -6.21 3.98
N TYR A 141 17.78 -5.71 5.07
CA TYR A 141 17.86 -6.31 6.40
C TYR A 141 16.46 -6.39 7.02
N TRP A 142 16.10 -7.55 7.57
CA TRP A 142 14.84 -7.73 8.30
C TRP A 142 15.07 -7.63 9.81
N THR A 143 14.20 -6.91 10.51
CA THR A 143 14.21 -6.92 11.99
C THR A 143 13.64 -8.21 12.53
N GLU A 144 14.00 -8.56 13.77
CA GLU A 144 13.28 -9.60 14.51
C GLU A 144 11.78 -9.29 14.58
N ALA A 145 10.95 -10.33 14.65
CA ALA A 145 9.50 -10.19 14.71
C ALA A 145 9.09 -9.64 16.09
N LEU A 146 8.31 -8.56 16.08
CA LEU A 146 7.62 -8.03 17.26
C LEU A 146 6.28 -8.75 17.41
N GLU A 147 6.00 -9.31 18.58
CA GLU A 147 4.70 -9.92 18.91
C GLU A 147 3.88 -8.93 19.76
N ASN A 148 2.65 -8.64 19.32
CA ASN A 148 1.67 -7.84 20.03
C ASN A 148 0.38 -8.59 20.28
#